data_AF-U9W668-F1
#
_entry.id   AF-U9W668-F1
#
_cell.length_a   1.000
_cell.length_b   1.000
_cell.length_c   1.000
_cell.angle_alpha   90.00
_cell.angle_beta   90.00
_cell.angle_gamma   90.00
#
_symmetry.space_group_name_H-M   'P 1'
#
loop_
_entity.id
_entity.type
_entity.pdbx_description
1 polymer ?
#
loop_
_entity_poly.entity_id
_entity_poly.type
_entity_poly.pdbx_seq_one_letter_code
_entity_poly.pdbx_strand_id
1 'polypeptide(L)'
;MNQQSDFAKQLDQIIFAIATLQKENRQLRADLLNAPTTGWVDPLRAGVALGFSGKDVTIVKKMHQLRKTGAFNKYGTHYRTIGADYQYHIENCNKALNKGKAA
;
A
#
# COMPACT_ATOMS: atom_id res chain seq x y z
N MET A 1 32.88 -18.09 -35.02
CA MET A 1 32.89 -17.67 -33.61
C MET A 1 32.03 -16.42 -33.30
N ASN A 2 31.00 -16.06 -34.10
CA ASN A 2 30.16 -14.87 -33.84
C ASN A 2 28.89 -15.13 -33.02
N GLN A 3 28.26 -16.31 -33.12
CA GLN A 3 26.95 -16.56 -32.48
C GLN A 3 26.99 -16.50 -30.94
N GLN A 4 28.08 -16.94 -30.30
CA GLN A 4 28.21 -16.85 -28.84
C GLN A 4 28.34 -15.40 -28.35
N SER A 5 28.98 -14.52 -29.12
CA SER A 5 29.12 -13.10 -28.77
C SER A 5 27.78 -12.35 -28.93
N ASP A 6 27.00 -12.69 -29.96
CA ASP A 6 25.71 -12.06 -30.20
C ASP A 6 24.66 -12.47 -29.16
N PHE A 7 24.68 -13.74 -28.73
CA PHE A 7 23.80 -14.23 -27.65
C PHE A 7 24.13 -13.57 -26.31
N ALA A 8 25.41 -13.40 -25.98
CA ALA A 8 25.84 -12.71 -24.76
C ALA A 8 25.34 -11.25 -24.74
N LYS A 9 25.48 -10.52 -25.85
CA LYS A 9 24.96 -9.14 -25.97
C LYS A 9 23.44 -9.06 -25.84
N GLN A 10 22.72 -10.03 -26.41
CA GLN A 10 21.25 -10.10 -26.26
C GLN A 10 20.86 -10.37 -24.81
N LEU A 11 21.56 -11.27 -24.10
CA LEU A 11 21.32 -11.51 -22.68
C LEU A 11 21.57 -10.24 -21.84
N ASP A 12 22.66 -9.52 -22.09
CA ASP A 12 22.96 -8.27 -21.38
C ASP A 12 21.86 -7.21 -21.61
N GLN A 13 21.36 -7.09 -22.84
CA GLN A 13 20.23 -6.20 -23.16
C GLN A 13 18.94 -6.60 -22.43
N ILE A 14 18.64 -7.89 -22.35
CA ILE A 14 17.46 -8.41 -21.64
C ILE A 14 17.59 -8.14 -20.13
N ILE A 15 18.76 -8.40 -19.54
CA ILE A 15 19.02 -8.14 -18.11
C ILE A 15 18.84 -6.66 -17.81
N PHE A 16 19.40 -5.78 -18.65
CA PHE A 16 19.24 -4.33 -18.50
C PHE A 16 17.78 -3.87 -18.61
N ALA A 17 17.02 -4.41 -19.58
CA ALA A 17 15.61 -4.10 -19.75
C ALA A 17 14.79 -4.54 -18.51
N ILE A 18 15.05 -5.74 -17.98
CA ILE A 18 14.38 -6.25 -16.77
C ILE A 18 14.67 -5.34 -15.57
N ALA A 19 15.92 -4.94 -15.37
CA ALA A 19 16.28 -4.05 -14.26
C ALA A 19 15.57 -2.69 -14.35
N THR A 20 15.45 -2.14 -15.57
CA THR A 20 14.72 -0.89 -15.84
C THR A 20 13.23 -1.05 -15.51
N LEU A 21 12.59 -2.11 -16.01
CA LEU A 21 11.17 -2.39 -15.73
C LEU A 21 10.90 -2.60 -14.24
N GLN A 22 11.78 -3.27 -13.51
CA GLN A 22 11.65 -3.46 -12.07
C GLN A 22 11.73 -2.13 -11.31
N LYS A 23 12.61 -1.22 -11.74
CA LYS A 23 12.74 0.13 -11.16
C LYS A 23 11.48 0.95 -11.42
N GLU A 24 10.99 0.98 -12.65
CA GLU A 24 9.75 1.70 -13.02
C GLU A 24 8.54 1.15 -12.27
N ASN A 25 8.41 -0.18 -12.16
CA ASN A 25 7.31 -0.80 -11.42
C ASN A 25 7.34 -0.41 -9.94
N ARG A 26 8.54 -0.33 -9.34
CA ARG A 26 8.70 0.12 -7.95
C ARG A 26 8.28 1.58 -7.79
N GLN A 27 8.66 2.44 -8.74
CA GLN A 27 8.28 3.85 -8.72
C GLN A 27 6.76 4.01 -8.85
N LEU A 28 6.13 3.34 -9.82
CA LEU A 28 4.68 3.39 -10.02
C LEU A 28 3.89 2.91 -8.80
N ARG A 29 4.38 1.87 -8.12
CA ARG A 29 3.77 1.40 -6.86
C ARG A 29 3.85 2.46 -5.77
N ALA A 30 4.99 3.14 -5.64
CA ALA A 30 5.15 4.23 -4.68
C ALA A 30 4.24 5.42 -5.03
N ASP A 31 4.17 5.80 -6.30
CA ASP A 31 3.32 6.90 -6.77
C ASP A 31 1.84 6.62 -6.54
N LEU A 32 1.37 5.40 -6.85
CA LEU A 32 -0.01 4.98 -6.58
C LEU A 32 -0.35 4.95 -5.09
N LEU A 33 0.64 4.67 -4.24
CA LEU A 33 0.44 4.63 -2.79
C LEU A 33 0.43 6.02 -2.17
N ASN A 34 1.20 6.95 -2.72
CA ASN A 34 1.30 8.34 -2.27
C ASN A 34 0.26 9.26 -2.92
N ALA A 35 -0.43 8.79 -3.96
CA ALA A 35 -1.51 9.54 -4.60
C ALA A 35 -2.58 9.92 -3.56
N PRO A 36 -3.07 11.18 -3.57
CA PRO A 36 -4.15 11.59 -2.70
C PRO A 36 -5.35 10.66 -2.89
N THR A 37 -5.82 10.07 -1.79
CA THR A 37 -6.93 9.13 -1.82
C THR A 37 -7.95 9.47 -0.73
N THR A 38 -9.22 9.25 -1.03
CA THR A 38 -10.37 9.56 -0.17
C THR A 38 -11.35 8.40 -0.16
N GLY A 39 -12.23 8.35 0.84
CA GLY A 39 -13.27 7.33 0.96
C GLY A 39 -12.74 5.93 1.29
N TRP A 40 -13.40 4.91 0.73
CA TRP A 40 -13.18 3.49 1.02
C TRP A 40 -12.02 2.90 0.23
N VAL A 41 -10.96 2.50 0.91
CA VAL A 41 -9.78 1.91 0.29
C VAL A 41 -9.29 0.68 1.03
N ASP A 42 -8.39 -0.07 0.41
CA ASP A 42 -7.73 -1.23 1.03
C ASP A 42 -6.87 -0.82 2.26
N PRO A 43 -6.48 -1.77 3.11
CA PRO A 43 -5.79 -1.47 4.36
C PRO A 43 -4.43 -0.80 4.15
N LEU A 44 -3.70 -1.12 3.08
CA LEU A 44 -2.38 -0.54 2.84
C LEU A 44 -2.51 0.94 2.47
N ARG A 45 -3.36 1.25 1.49
CA ARG A 45 -3.63 2.65 1.08
C ARG A 45 -4.22 3.48 2.21
N ALA A 46 -5.15 2.93 2.99
CA ALA A 46 -5.68 3.63 4.16
C ALA A 46 -4.58 3.91 5.19
N GLY A 47 -3.74 2.93 5.50
CA GLY A 47 -2.65 3.11 6.47
C GLY A 47 -1.66 4.19 6.05
N VAL A 48 -1.28 4.23 4.78
CA VAL A 48 -0.39 5.29 4.25
C VAL A 48 -1.07 6.65 4.27
N ALA A 49 -2.33 6.74 3.84
CA ALA A 49 -3.09 8.00 3.90
C ALA A 49 -3.26 8.53 5.34
N LEU A 50 -3.27 7.64 6.33
CA LEU A 50 -3.30 7.97 7.77
C LEU A 50 -1.91 8.27 8.36
N GLY A 51 -0.85 8.28 7.54
CA GLY A 51 0.51 8.60 7.93
C GLY A 51 1.29 7.46 8.58
N PHE A 52 0.87 6.20 8.43
CA PHE A 52 1.65 5.05 8.90
C PHE A 52 2.81 4.75 7.94
N SER A 53 4.00 4.57 8.51
CA SER A 53 5.23 4.25 7.79
C SER A 53 5.71 2.83 8.13
N GLY A 54 6.54 2.27 7.24
CA GLY A 54 7.15 0.95 7.39
C GLY A 54 6.88 0.03 6.20
N LYS A 55 7.21 -1.26 6.35
CA LYS A 55 6.91 -2.30 5.34
C LYS A 55 5.40 -2.46 5.18
N ASP A 56 4.93 -2.72 3.96
CA ASP A 56 3.50 -2.88 3.61
C ASP A 56 2.76 -3.82 4.56
N VAL A 57 3.33 -5.00 4.84
CA VAL A 57 2.74 -5.99 5.75
C VAL A 57 2.56 -5.46 7.17
N THR A 58 3.46 -4.60 7.64
CA THR A 58 3.40 -3.98 8.97
C THR A 58 2.28 -2.95 9.02
N ILE A 59 2.13 -2.15 7.95
CA ILE A 59 1.05 -1.16 7.83
C ILE A 59 -0.32 -1.87 7.85
N VAL A 60 -0.50 -2.91 7.05
CA VAL A 60 -1.73 -3.71 6.99
C VAL A 60 -2.04 -4.35 8.35
N LYS A 61 -1.05 -4.96 9.00
CA LYS A 61 -1.21 -5.52 10.35
C LYS A 61 -1.66 -4.47 11.36
N LYS A 62 -1.10 -3.25 11.32
CA LYS A 62 -1.49 -2.15 12.19
C LYS A 62 -2.95 -1.73 11.99
N MET A 63 -3.40 -1.62 10.74
CA MET A 63 -4.81 -1.32 10.42
C MET A 63 -5.78 -2.38 10.98
N HIS A 64 -5.43 -3.66 10.83
CA HIS A 64 -6.22 -4.75 11.39
C HIS A 64 -6.18 -4.77 12.92
N GLN A 65 -5.04 -4.42 13.53
CA GLN A 65 -4.93 -4.32 14.98
C GLN A 65 -5.83 -3.21 15.52
N LEU A 66 -5.83 -2.01 14.92
CA LEU A 66 -6.70 -0.90 15.32
C LEU A 66 -8.19 -1.26 15.23
N ARG A 67 -8.56 -2.10 14.27
CA ARG A 67 -9.91 -2.69 14.21
C ARG A 67 -10.16 -3.63 15.39
N LYS A 68 -9.25 -4.58 15.64
CA LYS A 68 -9.39 -5.59 16.70
C LYS A 68 -9.44 -4.96 18.09
N THR A 69 -8.72 -3.87 18.32
CA THR A 69 -8.71 -3.14 19.60
C THR A 69 -9.86 -2.14 19.74
N GLY A 70 -10.76 -2.05 18.77
CA GLY A 70 -11.95 -1.20 18.82
C GLY A 70 -11.73 0.27 18.43
N ALA A 71 -10.49 0.68 18.14
CA ALA A 71 -10.20 2.04 17.65
C ALA A 71 -10.87 2.32 16.29
N PHE A 72 -10.96 1.31 15.42
CA PHE A 72 -11.79 1.33 14.21
C PHE A 72 -12.98 0.41 14.38
N ASN A 73 -14.15 1.00 14.58
CA ASN A 73 -15.42 0.28 14.73
C ASN A 73 -16.32 0.38 13.47
N LYS A 74 -17.20 -0.60 13.30
CA LYS A 74 -18.11 -0.68 12.14
C LYS A 74 -19.22 0.37 12.22
N TYR A 75 -19.72 0.68 13.43
CA TYR A 75 -20.80 1.65 13.67
C TYR A 75 -20.39 3.09 13.35
N GLY A 76 -19.16 3.48 13.66
CA GLY A 76 -18.56 4.75 13.25
C GLY A 76 -18.07 4.76 11.81
N THR A 77 -18.49 3.78 10.99
CA THR A 77 -18.17 3.68 9.56
C THR A 77 -16.67 3.81 9.25
N HIS A 78 -15.82 3.27 10.13
CA HIS A 78 -14.36 3.27 9.95
C HIS A 78 -13.89 2.18 9.00
N TYR A 79 -14.56 1.02 9.03
CA TYR A 79 -14.24 -0.11 8.15
C TYR A 79 -15.51 -0.82 7.67
N ARG A 80 -15.40 -1.49 6.53
CA ARG A 80 -16.38 -2.43 5.98
C ARG A 80 -15.70 -3.70 5.49
N THR A 81 -16.49 -4.74 5.29
CA THR A 81 -16.03 -6.02 4.72
C THR A 81 -16.66 -6.18 3.34
N ILE A 82 -15.85 -6.52 2.34
CA ILE A 82 -16.28 -6.84 0.98
C ILE A 82 -15.76 -8.25 0.67
N GLY A 83 -16.65 -9.25 0.69
CA GLY A 83 -16.22 -10.64 0.60
C GLY A 83 -15.32 -11.02 1.79
N ALA A 84 -14.11 -11.48 1.50
CA ALA A 84 -13.07 -11.78 2.50
C ALA A 84 -12.21 -10.56 2.87
N ASP A 85 -12.34 -9.46 2.12
CA ASP A 85 -11.46 -8.29 2.23
C ASP A 85 -12.02 -7.21 3.13
N TYR A 86 -11.13 -6.39 3.67
CA TYR A 86 -11.48 -5.21 4.47
C TYR A 86 -11.18 -3.94 3.70
N GLN A 87 -12.09 -2.98 3.81
CA GLN A 87 -11.85 -1.61 3.39
C GLN A 87 -12.03 -0.65 4.55
N TYR A 88 -11.29 0.45 4.52
CA TYR A 88 -11.29 1.48 5.53
C TYR A 88 -11.66 2.82 4.91
N HIS A 89 -12.50 3.59 5.62
CA HIS A 89 -12.87 4.94 5.21
C HIS A 89 -11.87 5.92 5.82
N ILE A 90 -11.01 6.52 4.98
CA ILE A 90 -9.84 7.28 5.43
C ILE A 90 -10.23 8.41 6.39
N GLU A 91 -11.23 9.19 6.03
CA GLU A 91 -11.67 10.38 6.76
C GLU A 91 -12.24 10.02 8.13
N ASN A 92 -13.04 8.94 8.22
CA ASN A 92 -13.58 8.48 9.49
C ASN A 92 -12.48 7.91 10.37
N CYS A 93 -11.58 7.09 9.82
CA CYS A 93 -10.42 6.58 10.53
C CYS A 93 -9.53 7.71 11.07
N ASN A 94 -9.28 8.74 10.26
CA ASN A 94 -8.48 9.90 10.68
C ASN A 94 -9.16 10.65 11.84
N LYS A 95 -10.49 10.88 11.74
CA LYS A 95 -11.28 11.47 12.84
C LYS A 95 -11.19 10.63 14.11
N ALA A 96 -11.28 9.29 14.01
CA ALA A 96 -11.17 8.40 15.17
C ALA A 96 -9.80 8.49 15.86
N LEU A 97 -8.71 8.51 15.07
CA LEU A 97 -7.35 8.63 15.60
C LEU A 97 -7.09 9.99 16.26
N ASN A 98 -7.67 11.06 15.72
CA ASN A 98 -7.48 12.41 16.27
C ASN A 98 -8.41 12.72 17.45
N LYS A 99 -9.58 12.08 17.56
CA LYS A 99 -10.46 12.20 18.74
C LYS A 99 -9.77 11.72 20.03
N GLY A 100 -8.90 10.71 19.95
CA GLY A 100 -8.15 10.20 21.10
C GLY A 100 -6.96 11.06 21.54
N LYS A 101 -6.63 12.15 20.81
CA LYS A 101 -5.50 13.04 21.13
C LYS A 101 -5.91 14.37 21.78
N ALA A 102 -7.20 14.64 21.91
CA ALA A 102 -7.75 15.89 22.45
C ALA A 102 -8.19 15.76 23.92
N ALA A 103 -7.68 14.76 24.64
CA ALA A 103 -7.92 14.53 26.06
C ALA A 103 -6.62 14.61 26.85
#